data_AF-A0A1V4REE2-F1
#
_entry.id   AF-A0A1V4REE2-F1
#
_cell.length_a   1.000
_cell.length_b   1.000
_cell.length_c   1.000
_cell.angle_alpha   90.00
_cell.angle_beta   90.00
_cell.angle_gamma   90.00
#
_symmetry.space_group_name_H-M   'P 1'
#
loop_
_entity.id
_entity.type
_entity.pdbx_description
1 polymer ?
#
loop_
_entity_poly.entity_id
_entity_poly.type
_entity_poly.pdbx_seq_one_letter_code
_entity_poly.pdbx_strand_id
1 'polypeptide(L)'
;EAAALEFSHAATGEQKRLLTLVPELASRLNTTGEDHITKHIASEKLFGDAETAELLGLVNYPGVNMTSILPPSVTSGMNPISAMQAIEVQSRLPDYVNLRLDKLSMRHSLETRTPFLDYRLAEFSASLPVNLKVNLKTGQEKYICRESFRRCGILPDGVSVRPKKPFTIPVADWFSKMDSLPDFITEIILGGEVERQGILNGETVRKLALEVTGAGVGPETMVSAGDQIFSIVVFSLWYREFMEGSV
;
A
#
# COMPACT_ATOMS: atom_id res chain seq x y z
N GLU A 1 -6.03 13.38 -0.64
CA GLU A 1 -5.07 14.51 -0.75
C GLU A 1 -5.37 15.52 -1.86
N ALA A 2 -5.29 15.19 -3.15
CA ALA A 2 -5.55 16.19 -4.22
C ALA A 2 -6.95 16.83 -4.12
N ALA A 3 -7.98 16.02 -3.86
CA ALA A 3 -9.33 16.50 -3.59
C ALA A 3 -9.43 17.35 -2.30
N ALA A 4 -8.60 17.07 -1.28
CA ALA A 4 -8.59 17.84 -0.04
C ALA A 4 -8.00 19.24 -0.23
N LEU A 5 -6.94 19.37 -1.04
CA LEU A 5 -6.40 20.68 -1.42
C LEU A 5 -7.42 21.52 -2.21
N GLU A 6 -8.13 20.90 -3.16
CA GLU A 6 -9.18 21.60 -3.91
C GLU A 6 -10.36 21.99 -3.01
N PHE A 7 -10.74 21.12 -2.08
CA PHE A 7 -11.85 21.34 -1.15
C PHE A 7 -11.69 22.61 -0.31
N SER A 8 -10.48 22.90 0.17
CA SER A 8 -10.17 24.08 0.99
C SER A 8 -10.41 25.42 0.28
N HIS A 9 -10.42 25.42 -1.06
CA HIS A 9 -10.59 26.62 -1.88
C HIS A 9 -11.86 26.59 -2.74
N ALA A 10 -12.63 25.52 -2.67
CA ALA A 10 -13.81 25.29 -3.49
C ALA A 10 -15.07 25.98 -2.95
N ALA A 11 -15.97 26.40 -3.84
CA ALA A 11 -17.30 26.86 -3.46
C ALA A 11 -18.15 25.72 -2.86
N THR A 12 -19.18 26.03 -2.07
CA THR A 12 -20.00 25.03 -1.36
C THR A 12 -20.59 23.95 -2.27
N GLY A 13 -21.01 24.30 -3.48
CA GLY A 13 -21.52 23.31 -4.45
C GLY A 13 -20.45 22.31 -4.89
N GLU A 14 -19.23 22.77 -5.06
CA GLU A 14 -18.09 21.95 -5.46
C GLU A 14 -17.56 21.09 -4.32
N GLN A 15 -17.58 21.61 -3.08
CA GLN A 15 -17.30 20.83 -1.88
C GLN A 15 -18.24 19.62 -1.73
N LYS A 16 -19.55 19.82 -1.93
CA LYS A 16 -20.53 18.71 -1.92
C LYS A 16 -20.25 17.68 -3.01
N ARG A 17 -19.86 18.13 -4.21
CA ARG A 17 -19.49 17.26 -5.33
C ARG A 17 -18.27 16.41 -4.98
N LEU A 18 -17.22 17.01 -4.43
CA LEU A 18 -15.99 16.32 -4.03
C LEU A 18 -16.24 15.25 -2.97
N LEU A 19 -17.08 15.53 -1.96
CA LEU A 19 -17.46 14.55 -0.94
C LEU A 19 -18.26 13.37 -1.50
N THR A 20 -19.05 13.61 -2.55
CA THR A 20 -19.80 12.53 -3.23
C THR A 20 -18.86 11.68 -4.08
N LEU A 21 -17.90 12.33 -4.75
CA LEU A 21 -16.98 11.67 -5.67
C LEU A 21 -15.87 10.87 -4.96
N VAL A 22 -15.42 11.37 -3.81
CA VAL A 22 -14.36 10.77 -3.00
C VAL A 22 -14.91 10.58 -1.58
N PRO A 23 -15.62 9.47 -1.30
CA PRO A 23 -16.27 9.24 -0.01
C PRO A 23 -15.30 9.32 1.18
N GLU A 24 -14.04 8.91 0.97
CA GLU A 24 -12.98 8.92 1.99
C GLU A 24 -12.49 10.33 2.33
N LEU A 25 -12.87 11.34 1.55
CA LEU A 25 -12.45 12.73 1.73
C LEU A 25 -12.86 13.28 3.11
N ALA A 26 -14.05 12.94 3.59
CA ALA A 26 -14.53 13.42 4.90
C ALA A 26 -13.60 12.97 6.04
N SER A 27 -13.24 11.68 6.06
CA SER A 27 -12.29 11.13 7.02
C SER A 27 -10.92 11.81 6.89
N ARG A 28 -10.47 12.05 5.65
CA ARG A 28 -9.19 12.72 5.38
C ARG A 28 -9.16 14.18 5.81
N LEU A 29 -10.27 14.92 5.73
CA LEU A 29 -10.33 16.32 6.18
C LEU A 29 -10.26 16.45 7.71
N ASN A 30 -10.69 15.43 8.46
CA ASN A 30 -10.67 15.44 9.92
C ASN A 30 -9.28 15.21 10.53
N THR A 31 -8.29 14.84 9.72
CA THR A 31 -6.89 14.71 10.16
C THR A 31 -6.20 16.08 10.10
N THR A 32 -6.22 16.81 11.22
CA THR A 32 -5.64 18.16 11.32
C THR A 32 -4.15 18.11 11.65
N GLY A 33 -3.34 18.94 10.99
CA GLY A 33 -1.95 19.23 11.38
C GLY A 33 -0.85 18.41 10.71
N GLU A 34 -1.18 17.28 10.07
CA GLU A 34 -0.21 16.48 9.30
C GLU A 34 -0.17 16.91 7.83
N ASP A 35 1.03 16.94 7.25
CA ASP A 35 1.17 17.16 5.80
C ASP A 35 0.76 15.91 4.99
N HIS A 36 0.55 16.12 3.69
CA HIS A 36 0.10 15.06 2.79
C HIS A 36 1.11 13.90 2.64
N ILE A 37 2.39 14.14 2.93
CA ILE A 37 3.45 13.12 2.89
C ILE A 37 3.32 12.20 4.10
N THR A 38 3.23 12.77 5.29
CA THR A 38 3.06 12.05 6.56
C THR A 38 1.81 11.19 6.51
N LYS A 39 0.69 11.75 6.01
CA LYS A 39 -0.56 11.03 5.80
C LYS A 39 -0.46 9.87 4.80
N HIS A 40 0.39 10.00 3.78
CA HIS A 40 0.61 8.92 2.81
C HIS A 40 1.43 7.79 3.42
N ILE A 41 2.54 8.12 4.11
CA ILE A 41 3.36 7.15 4.84
C ILE A 41 2.51 6.40 5.87
N ALA A 42 1.70 7.12 6.66
CA ALA A 42 0.83 6.52 7.66
C ALA A 42 -0.15 5.52 7.04
N SER A 43 -0.66 5.77 5.83
CA SER A 43 -1.56 4.83 5.16
C SER A 43 -0.90 3.57 4.62
N GLU A 44 0.43 3.52 4.54
CA GLU A 44 1.19 2.33 4.14
C GLU A 44 1.76 1.56 5.36
N LYS A 45 1.60 2.08 6.60
CA LYS A 45 2.03 1.38 7.81
C LYS A 45 1.14 0.17 8.08
N LEU A 46 1.74 -1.01 8.20
CA LEU A 46 1.02 -2.23 8.60
C LEU A 46 0.65 -2.23 10.09
N PHE A 47 1.51 -1.67 10.94
CA PHE A 47 1.29 -1.56 12.37
C PHE A 47 1.49 -0.12 12.80
N GLY A 48 0.61 0.38 13.66
CA GLY A 48 0.81 1.60 14.42
C GLY A 48 1.91 1.43 15.47
N ASP A 49 2.33 2.55 16.07
CA ASP A 49 3.45 2.54 17.01
C ASP A 49 3.11 1.75 18.29
N ALA A 50 1.86 1.81 18.76
CA ALA A 50 1.38 1.03 19.91
C ALA A 50 1.30 -0.47 19.61
N GLU A 51 0.76 -0.84 18.44
CA GLU A 51 0.71 -2.24 17.99
C GLU A 51 2.11 -2.81 17.82
N THR A 52 3.04 -2.02 17.28
CA THR A 52 4.45 -2.42 17.14
C THR A 52 5.11 -2.62 18.52
N ALA A 53 4.82 -1.74 19.48
CA ALA A 53 5.32 -1.87 20.85
C ALA A 53 4.80 -3.15 21.52
N GLU A 54 3.51 -3.44 21.39
CA GLU A 54 2.87 -4.66 21.89
C GLU A 54 3.49 -5.90 21.23
N LEU A 55 3.62 -5.89 19.90
CA LEU A 55 4.20 -7.00 19.13
C LEU A 55 5.65 -7.28 19.50
N LEU A 56 6.44 -6.25 19.82
CA LEU A 56 7.83 -6.40 20.27
C LEU A 56 7.98 -6.63 21.78
N GLY A 57 6.88 -6.62 22.55
CA GLY A 57 6.92 -6.71 24.01
C GLY A 57 7.63 -5.53 24.69
N LEU A 58 7.64 -4.36 24.05
CA LEU A 58 8.32 -3.15 24.52
C LEU A 58 7.35 -2.23 25.25
N VAL A 59 7.71 -1.81 26.47
CA VAL A 59 6.97 -0.77 27.22
C VAL A 59 7.21 0.62 26.61
N ASN A 60 8.41 0.86 26.08
CA ASN A 60 8.81 2.13 25.47
C ASN A 60 9.37 1.86 24.06
N TYR A 61 8.52 2.00 23.04
CA TYR A 61 8.95 1.94 21.65
C TYR A 61 9.32 3.35 21.17
N PRO A 62 10.56 3.58 20.68
CA PRO A 62 11.00 4.92 20.27
C PRO A 62 10.34 5.41 18.97
N GLY A 63 9.57 4.55 18.28
CA GLY A 63 9.06 4.85 16.95
C GLY A 63 10.14 4.76 15.88
N VAL A 64 9.70 4.75 14.63
CA VAL A 64 10.60 4.90 13.46
C VAL A 64 10.15 6.13 12.70
N ASN A 65 11.07 7.09 12.54
CA ASN A 65 10.82 8.25 11.70
C ASN A 65 10.92 7.87 10.22
N MET A 66 9.81 7.42 9.65
CA MET A 66 9.70 7.05 8.24
C MET A 66 9.88 8.25 7.27
N THR A 67 9.81 9.49 7.75
CA THR A 67 10.15 10.64 6.88
C THR A 67 11.65 10.76 6.63
N SER A 68 12.49 10.17 7.49
CA SER A 68 13.95 10.21 7.34
C SER A 68 14.47 9.37 6.18
N ILE A 69 13.70 8.38 5.73
CA ILE A 69 14.04 7.55 4.57
C ILE A 69 13.51 8.14 3.25
N LEU A 70 12.82 9.29 3.32
CA LEU A 70 12.32 9.93 2.12
C LEU A 70 13.47 10.55 1.32
N PRO A 71 13.34 10.55 -0.01
CA PRO A 71 14.28 11.24 -0.86
C PRO A 71 14.31 12.74 -0.55
N PRO A 72 15.49 13.40 -0.56
CA PRO A 72 15.60 14.84 -0.31
C PRO A 72 14.77 15.72 -1.25
N SER A 73 14.42 15.19 -2.44
CA SER A 73 13.57 15.86 -3.41
C SER A 73 12.10 15.95 -2.98
N VAL A 74 11.65 15.10 -2.05
CA VAL A 74 10.27 15.08 -1.57
C VAL A 74 10.13 16.12 -0.45
N THR A 75 9.34 17.15 -0.69
CA THR A 75 9.13 18.24 0.28
C THR A 75 7.65 18.51 0.48
N SER A 76 7.27 18.98 1.69
CA SER A 76 5.87 19.24 2.06
C SER A 76 5.16 20.30 1.20
N GLY A 77 5.91 21.10 0.44
CA GLY A 77 5.37 22.10 -0.49
C GLY A 77 4.99 21.54 -1.88
N MET A 78 5.30 20.28 -2.17
CA MET A 78 4.96 19.65 -3.45
C MET A 78 3.44 19.44 -3.60
N ASN A 79 2.97 19.32 -4.84
CA ASN A 79 1.64 18.78 -5.06
C ASN A 79 1.58 17.32 -4.53
N PRO A 80 0.52 16.92 -3.82
CA PRO A 80 0.44 15.59 -3.21
C PRO A 80 0.60 14.44 -4.19
N ILE A 81 0.07 14.56 -5.41
CA ILE A 81 0.21 13.51 -6.43
C ILE A 81 1.68 13.39 -6.85
N SER A 82 2.37 14.51 -7.04
CA SER A 82 3.79 14.50 -7.39
C SER A 82 4.65 13.97 -6.25
N ALA A 83 4.35 14.33 -4.99
CA ALA A 83 5.04 13.81 -3.82
C ALA A 83 4.87 12.28 -3.71
N MET A 84 3.64 11.77 -3.81
CA MET A 84 3.36 10.34 -3.81
C MET A 84 4.09 9.60 -4.94
N GLN A 85 4.10 10.15 -6.16
CA GLN A 85 4.86 9.55 -7.27
C GLN A 85 6.36 9.48 -6.98
N ALA A 86 6.93 10.54 -6.39
CA ALA A 86 8.35 10.58 -6.06
C ALA A 86 8.73 9.57 -4.95
N ILE A 87 7.85 9.39 -3.97
CA ILE A 87 8.00 8.38 -2.91
C ILE A 87 7.92 6.97 -3.51
N GLU A 88 6.88 6.69 -4.29
CA GLU A 88 6.64 5.38 -4.91
C GLU A 88 7.83 4.90 -5.77
N VAL A 89 8.37 5.77 -6.63
CA VAL A 89 9.49 5.43 -7.53
C VAL A 89 10.76 5.06 -6.78
N GLN A 90 10.91 5.51 -5.53
CA GLN A 90 12.13 5.33 -4.72
C GLN A 90 11.92 4.37 -3.53
N SER A 91 10.76 3.74 -3.42
CA SER A 91 10.46 2.80 -2.34
C SER A 91 9.70 1.58 -2.87
N ARG A 92 8.38 1.63 -2.89
CA ARG A 92 7.50 0.51 -3.24
C ARG A 92 7.72 -0.02 -4.66
N LEU A 93 8.01 0.85 -5.65
CA LEU A 93 8.21 0.41 -7.02
C LEU A 93 9.45 -0.52 -7.17
N PRO A 94 10.67 -0.12 -6.77
CA PRO A 94 11.83 -1.01 -6.83
C PRO A 94 11.74 -2.18 -5.85
N ASP A 95 11.38 -1.92 -4.59
CA ASP A 95 11.58 -2.88 -3.51
C ASP A 95 10.43 -3.88 -3.35
N TYR A 96 9.26 -3.57 -3.90
CA TYR A 96 8.08 -4.44 -3.81
C TYR A 96 7.57 -4.86 -5.18
N VAL A 97 7.27 -3.92 -6.07
CA VAL A 97 6.61 -4.24 -7.36
C VAL A 97 7.60 -4.93 -8.31
N ASN A 98 8.74 -4.31 -8.58
CA ASN A 98 9.73 -4.82 -9.52
C ASN A 98 10.44 -6.04 -8.97
N LEU A 99 10.82 -6.02 -7.69
CA LEU A 99 11.45 -7.17 -7.02
C LEU A 99 10.61 -8.44 -7.14
N ARG A 100 9.29 -8.35 -6.91
CA ARG A 100 8.39 -9.50 -7.00
C ARG A 100 8.24 -9.98 -8.44
N LEU A 101 8.05 -9.06 -9.38
CA LEU A 101 7.93 -9.40 -10.79
C LEU A 101 9.17 -10.15 -11.29
N ASP A 102 10.36 -9.63 -10.97
CA ASP A 102 11.64 -10.21 -11.38
C ASP A 102 11.88 -11.59 -10.73
N LYS A 103 11.82 -11.68 -9.39
CA LYS A 103 12.06 -12.94 -8.67
C LYS A 103 11.08 -14.04 -9.08
N LEU A 104 9.79 -13.71 -9.21
CA LEU A 104 8.78 -14.71 -9.59
C LEU A 104 8.94 -15.17 -11.03
N SER A 105 9.22 -14.26 -11.96
CA SER A 105 9.39 -14.63 -13.37
C SER A 105 10.66 -15.42 -13.62
N MET A 106 11.80 -14.96 -13.08
CA MET A 106 13.10 -15.62 -13.23
C MET A 106 13.12 -17.01 -12.58
N ARG A 107 12.34 -17.24 -11.51
CA ARG A 107 12.17 -18.58 -10.91
C ARG A 107 11.64 -19.62 -11.91
N HIS A 108 10.94 -19.16 -12.94
CA HIS A 108 10.38 -19.97 -14.03
C HIS A 108 11.06 -19.70 -15.38
N SER A 109 12.26 -19.11 -15.38
CA SER A 109 13.02 -18.79 -16.60
C SER A 109 12.25 -17.90 -17.59
N LEU A 110 11.37 -17.03 -17.08
CA LEU A 110 10.61 -16.07 -17.87
C LEU A 110 11.23 -14.68 -17.72
N GLU A 111 11.50 -14.01 -18.84
CA GLU A 111 11.92 -12.61 -18.84
C GLU A 111 10.69 -11.70 -18.97
N THR A 112 10.37 -10.95 -17.91
CA THR A 112 9.29 -9.96 -17.96
C THR A 112 9.79 -8.59 -18.39
N ARG A 113 8.99 -7.89 -19.20
CA ARG A 113 9.26 -6.50 -19.62
C ARG A 113 8.19 -5.57 -19.04
N THR A 114 8.60 -4.35 -18.65
CA THR A 114 7.73 -3.33 -18.06
C THR A 114 7.73 -2.05 -18.91
N PRO A 115 7.03 -2.02 -20.06
CA PRO A 115 7.08 -0.88 -21.00
C PRO A 115 6.72 0.47 -20.37
N PHE A 116 5.85 0.48 -19.36
CA PHE A 116 5.50 1.70 -18.62
C PHE A 116 6.63 2.29 -17.78
N LEU A 117 7.70 1.53 -17.53
CA LEU A 117 8.88 1.96 -16.79
C LEU A 117 10.05 2.37 -17.71
N ASP A 118 9.81 2.51 -19.03
CA ASP A 118 10.78 3.17 -19.90
C ASP A 118 11.08 4.57 -19.36
N TYR A 119 12.36 4.91 -19.18
CA TYR A 119 12.77 6.15 -18.54
C TYR A 119 12.21 7.39 -19.26
N ARG A 120 12.07 7.35 -20.59
CA ARG A 120 11.52 8.46 -21.37
C ARG A 120 10.04 8.68 -21.05
N LEU A 121 9.28 7.59 -20.91
CA LEU A 121 7.88 7.65 -20.53
C LEU A 121 7.71 8.05 -19.06
N ALA A 122 8.60 7.59 -18.17
CA ALA A 122 8.59 7.96 -16.76
C ALA A 122 8.88 9.47 -16.59
N GLU A 123 9.92 9.99 -17.23
CA GLU A 123 10.28 11.42 -17.23
C GLU A 123 9.16 12.29 -17.81
N PHE A 124 8.61 11.90 -18.96
CA PHE A 124 7.46 12.59 -19.55
C PHE A 124 6.26 12.57 -18.59
N SER A 125 5.95 11.42 -17.99
CA SER A 125 4.82 11.29 -17.05
C SER A 125 5.05 12.12 -15.78
N ALA A 126 6.29 12.28 -15.33
CA ALA A 126 6.65 13.13 -14.20
C ALA A 126 6.42 14.61 -14.51
N SER A 127 6.77 15.07 -15.72
CA SER A 127 6.61 16.47 -16.14
C SER A 127 5.17 16.91 -16.43
N LEU A 128 4.23 15.96 -16.56
CA LEU A 128 2.84 16.30 -16.87
C LEU A 128 2.17 17.08 -15.72
N PRO A 129 1.34 18.10 -16.05
CA PRO A 129 0.43 18.71 -15.10
C PRO A 129 -0.45 17.68 -14.38
N VAL A 130 -0.70 17.89 -13.08
CA VAL A 130 -1.43 16.93 -12.22
C VAL A 130 -2.86 16.68 -12.71
N ASN A 131 -3.52 17.70 -13.28
CA ASN A 131 -4.87 17.57 -13.86
C ASN A 131 -4.92 16.67 -15.11
N LEU A 132 -3.78 16.36 -15.73
CA LEU A 132 -3.70 15.35 -16.78
C LEU A 132 -3.48 13.94 -16.20
N LYS A 133 -2.97 13.81 -14.97
CA LYS A 133 -2.78 12.52 -14.29
C LYS A 133 -4.08 12.04 -13.63
N VAL A 134 -4.78 12.96 -12.98
CA VAL A 134 -6.05 12.71 -12.26
C VAL A 134 -7.06 13.79 -12.64
N ASN A 135 -8.26 13.36 -13.03
CA ASN A 135 -9.36 14.27 -13.33
C ASN A 135 -10.35 14.30 -12.15
N LEU A 136 -10.20 15.29 -11.27
CA LEU A 136 -11.05 15.45 -10.08
C LEU A 136 -12.51 15.84 -10.40
N LYS A 137 -12.83 16.22 -11.64
CA LYS A 137 -14.22 16.44 -12.06
C LYS A 137 -14.97 15.13 -12.27
N THR A 138 -14.27 14.11 -12.76
CA THR A 138 -14.82 12.79 -13.07
C THR A 138 -14.40 11.71 -12.07
N GLY A 139 -13.44 12.01 -11.19
CA GLY A 139 -12.80 11.04 -10.29
C GLY A 139 -11.85 10.09 -11.00
N GLN A 140 -11.59 10.30 -12.29
CA GLN A 140 -10.84 9.35 -13.11
C GLN A 140 -9.33 9.47 -12.87
N GLU A 141 -8.73 8.40 -12.36
CA GLU A 141 -7.29 8.23 -12.27
C GLU A 141 -6.67 7.77 -13.60
N LYS A 142 -5.37 8.01 -13.80
CA LYS A 142 -4.65 7.70 -15.05
C LYS A 142 -5.29 8.40 -16.27
N TYR A 143 -5.82 9.61 -16.07
CA TYR A 143 -6.70 10.29 -17.02
C TYR A 143 -6.10 10.38 -18.44
N ILE A 144 -4.92 10.98 -18.58
CA ILE A 144 -4.26 11.14 -19.89
C ILE A 144 -3.93 9.80 -20.55
N CYS A 145 -3.56 8.79 -19.77
CA CYS A 145 -3.23 7.46 -20.30
C CYS A 145 -4.49 6.80 -20.89
N ARG A 146 -5.58 6.77 -20.11
CA ARG A 146 -6.87 6.24 -20.54
C ARG A 146 -7.40 6.97 -21.76
N GLU A 147 -7.35 8.30 -21.75
CA GLU A 147 -7.84 9.13 -22.85
C GLU A 147 -7.00 8.93 -24.13
N SER A 148 -5.68 8.78 -24.00
CA SER A 148 -4.80 8.52 -25.14
C SER A 148 -5.12 7.18 -25.80
N PHE A 149 -5.23 6.09 -25.03
CA PHE A 149 -5.57 4.78 -25.58
C PHE A 149 -6.98 4.72 -26.18
N ARG A 150 -7.94 5.44 -25.57
CA ARG A 150 -9.30 5.60 -26.09
C ARG A 150 -9.31 6.32 -27.44
N ARG A 151 -8.62 7.46 -27.55
CA ARG A 151 -8.52 8.25 -28.80
C ARG A 151 -7.79 7.53 -29.91
N CYS A 152 -6.77 6.74 -29.58
CA CYS A 152 -6.04 5.93 -30.55
C CYS A 152 -6.81 4.68 -31.00
N GLY A 153 -7.99 4.39 -30.45
CA GLY A 153 -8.80 3.23 -30.81
C GLY A 153 -8.21 1.89 -30.37
N ILE A 154 -7.25 1.89 -29.42
CA ILE A 154 -6.59 0.67 -28.94
C ILE A 154 -7.43 -0.03 -27.86
N LEU A 155 -8.09 0.74 -27.00
CA LEU A 155 -8.95 0.21 -25.93
C LEU A 155 -10.42 0.51 -26.22
N PRO A 156 -11.33 -0.47 -26.04
CA PRO A 156 -12.77 -0.21 -26.07
C PRO A 156 -13.17 0.78 -24.97
N ASP A 157 -14.22 1.57 -25.23
CA ASP A 157 -14.70 2.60 -24.29
C ASP A 157 -14.95 2.04 -22.89
N GLY A 158 -15.60 0.88 -22.80
CA GLY A 158 -15.89 0.21 -21.52
C GLY A 158 -14.65 -0.16 -20.70
N VAL A 159 -13.51 -0.43 -21.34
CA VAL A 159 -12.24 -0.69 -20.65
C VAL A 159 -11.57 0.61 -20.21
N SER A 160 -11.62 1.63 -21.07
CA SER A 160 -10.97 2.92 -20.83
C SER A 160 -11.52 3.66 -19.61
N VAL A 161 -12.83 3.51 -19.33
CA VAL A 161 -13.51 4.16 -18.18
C VAL A 161 -13.61 3.27 -16.95
N ARG A 162 -13.16 2.01 -17.02
CA ARG A 162 -13.30 1.06 -15.91
C ARG A 162 -12.51 1.53 -14.68
N PRO A 163 -13.12 1.52 -13.47
CA PRO A 163 -12.41 1.83 -12.23
C PRO A 163 -11.16 0.96 -12.03
N LYS A 164 -10.10 1.53 -11.44
CA LYS A 164 -8.91 0.76 -11.04
C LYS A 164 -9.33 -0.33 -10.05
N LYS A 165 -9.06 -1.58 -10.43
CA LYS A 165 -9.12 -2.72 -9.51
C LYS A 165 -7.70 -3.00 -9.00
N PRO A 166 -7.47 -3.06 -7.68
CA PRO A 166 -6.17 -3.41 -7.15
C PRO A 166 -5.88 -4.90 -7.47
N PHE A 167 -4.59 -5.21 -7.61
CA PHE A 167 -4.12 -6.59 -7.74
C PHE A 167 -3.66 -7.04 -6.36
N THR A 168 -4.55 -7.66 -5.60
CA THR A 168 -4.30 -8.12 -4.23
C THR A 168 -4.30 -9.64 -4.15
N ILE A 169 -3.50 -10.16 -3.22
CA ILE A 169 -3.57 -11.56 -2.80
C ILE A 169 -4.64 -11.69 -1.71
N PRO A 170 -5.44 -12.77 -1.69
CA PRO A 170 -6.56 -12.92 -0.76
C PRO A 170 -6.09 -13.44 0.61
N VAL A 171 -5.14 -12.74 1.24
CA VAL A 171 -4.51 -13.18 2.50
C VAL A 171 -5.51 -13.33 3.63
N ALA A 172 -6.46 -12.41 3.77
CA ALA A 172 -7.49 -12.51 4.79
C ALA A 172 -8.40 -13.75 4.60
N ASP A 173 -8.72 -14.14 3.36
CA ASP A 173 -9.47 -15.36 3.08
C ASP A 173 -8.66 -16.60 3.50
N TRP A 174 -7.35 -16.63 3.20
CA TRP A 174 -6.46 -17.72 3.62
C TRP A 174 -6.41 -17.87 5.14
N PHE A 175 -6.14 -16.77 5.86
CA PHE A 175 -5.99 -16.81 7.32
C PHE A 175 -7.31 -16.95 8.06
N SER A 176 -8.44 -16.56 7.47
CA SER A 176 -9.77 -16.86 8.04
C SER A 176 -10.11 -18.35 8.05
N LYS A 177 -9.39 -19.17 7.26
CA LYS A 177 -9.56 -20.62 7.16
C LYS A 177 -8.37 -21.33 7.77
N MET A 178 -8.10 -21.07 9.06
CA MET A 178 -6.92 -21.59 9.78
C MET A 178 -6.72 -23.11 9.60
N ASP A 179 -7.79 -23.91 9.63
CA ASP A 179 -7.73 -25.37 9.49
C ASP A 179 -7.20 -25.85 8.12
N SER A 180 -7.17 -24.97 7.12
CA SER A 180 -6.67 -25.26 5.77
C SER A 180 -5.22 -24.81 5.53
N LEU A 181 -4.62 -24.16 6.52
CA LEU A 181 -3.26 -23.65 6.41
C LEU A 181 -2.24 -24.78 6.58
N PRO A 182 -1.09 -24.72 5.88
CA PRO A 182 0.01 -25.64 6.14
C PRO A 182 0.51 -25.55 7.59
N ASP A 183 0.92 -26.70 8.17
CA ASP A 183 1.33 -26.78 9.58
C ASP A 183 2.37 -25.74 9.99
N PHE A 184 3.37 -25.48 9.13
CA PHE A 184 4.42 -24.50 9.42
C PHE A 184 3.89 -23.05 9.47
N ILE A 185 2.81 -22.74 8.75
CA ILE A 185 2.14 -21.44 8.83
C ILE A 185 1.33 -21.38 10.12
N THR A 186 0.58 -22.45 10.41
CA THR A 186 -0.22 -22.59 11.63
C THR A 186 0.65 -22.41 12.88
N GLU A 187 1.84 -23.01 12.89
CA GLU A 187 2.79 -22.86 14.00
C GLU A 187 3.27 -21.41 14.20
N ILE A 188 3.51 -20.67 13.11
CA ILE A 188 3.88 -19.25 13.17
C ILE A 188 2.74 -18.42 13.73
N ILE A 189 1.52 -18.55 13.18
CA ILE A 189 0.40 -17.69 13.56
C ILE A 189 -0.17 -18.04 14.95
N LEU A 190 0.08 -19.26 15.45
CA LEU A 190 -0.21 -19.63 16.84
C LEU A 190 0.90 -19.18 17.81
N GLY A 191 1.97 -18.56 17.31
CA GLY A 191 3.03 -17.94 18.09
C GLY A 191 4.18 -18.86 18.48
N GLY A 192 4.10 -20.16 18.20
CA GLY A 192 5.10 -21.14 18.66
C GLY A 192 6.48 -20.94 18.01
N GLU A 193 6.53 -20.74 16.69
CA GLU A 193 7.77 -20.41 15.99
C GLU A 193 8.30 -19.04 16.41
N VAL A 194 7.40 -18.06 16.49
CA VAL A 194 7.73 -16.67 16.81
C VAL A 194 8.36 -16.53 18.21
N GLU A 195 7.85 -17.25 19.20
CA GLU A 195 8.41 -17.29 20.56
C GLU A 195 9.83 -17.87 20.58
N ARG A 196 10.10 -18.90 19.77
CA ARG A 196 11.46 -19.46 19.65
C ARG A 196 12.45 -18.49 19.04
N GLN A 197 12.01 -17.72 18.04
CA GLN A 197 12.80 -16.68 17.40
C GLN A 197 13.11 -15.53 18.38
N GLY A 198 12.27 -15.32 19.39
CA GLY A 198 12.54 -14.43 20.53
C GLY A 198 12.45 -12.94 20.21
N ILE A 199 11.89 -12.57 19.05
CA ILE A 199 11.78 -11.16 18.60
C ILE A 199 10.37 -10.62 18.78
N LEU A 200 9.33 -11.39 18.43
CA LEU A 200 7.94 -10.95 18.57
C LEU A 200 7.24 -11.73 19.70
N ASN A 201 6.18 -11.14 20.22
CA ASN A 201 5.33 -11.73 21.24
C ASN A 201 4.33 -12.72 20.63
N GLY A 202 4.47 -14.02 20.93
CA GLY A 202 3.61 -15.07 20.39
C GLY A 202 2.14 -14.98 20.80
N GLU A 203 1.84 -14.46 22.01
CA GLU A 203 0.47 -14.22 22.46
C GLU A 203 -0.20 -13.12 21.63
N THR A 204 0.51 -12.01 21.38
CA THR A 204 0.03 -10.92 20.52
C THR A 204 -0.20 -11.40 19.09
N VAL A 205 0.73 -12.17 18.52
CA VAL A 205 0.57 -12.77 17.17
C VAL A 205 -0.67 -13.66 17.11
N ARG A 206 -0.86 -14.53 18.10
CA ARG A 206 -2.00 -15.45 18.17
C ARG A 206 -3.33 -14.70 18.29
N LYS A 207 -3.40 -13.68 19.16
CA LYS A 207 -4.58 -12.83 19.30
C LYS A 207 -4.94 -12.18 17.96
N LEU A 208 -3.96 -11.59 17.29
CA LEU A 208 -4.17 -10.95 16.00
C LEU A 208 -4.63 -11.94 14.92
N ALA A 209 -4.10 -13.17 14.93
CA ALA A 209 -4.50 -14.22 14.01
C ALA A 209 -5.99 -14.61 14.18
N LEU A 210 -6.47 -14.64 15.42
CA LEU A 210 -7.87 -14.93 15.75
C LEU A 210 -8.83 -13.78 15.38
N GLU A 211 -8.31 -12.56 15.22
CA GLU A 211 -9.09 -11.39 14.78
C GLU A 211 -9.27 -11.33 13.25
N VAL A 212 -8.57 -12.19 12.49
CA VAL A 212 -8.71 -12.20 11.03
C VAL A 212 -10.10 -12.71 10.64
N THR A 213 -10.85 -11.84 9.95
CA THR A 213 -12.16 -12.21 9.39
C THR A 213 -12.14 -12.12 7.87
N GLY A 214 -12.91 -13.00 7.22
CA GLY A 214 -13.17 -12.88 5.77
C GLY A 214 -14.21 -11.79 5.43
N ALA A 215 -14.89 -11.23 6.44
CA ALA A 215 -15.91 -10.20 6.28
C ALA A 215 -15.28 -8.80 6.33
N GLY A 216 -15.57 -7.93 5.36
CA GLY A 216 -15.03 -6.57 5.33
C GLY A 216 -13.67 -6.41 4.64
N VAL A 217 -13.19 -7.44 3.95
CA VAL A 217 -11.98 -7.37 3.12
C VAL A 217 -12.34 -6.74 1.78
N GLY A 218 -11.97 -5.49 1.60
CA GLY A 218 -12.23 -4.73 0.39
C GLY A 218 -11.28 -3.53 0.25
N PRO A 219 -11.33 -2.80 -0.87
CA PRO A 219 -10.50 -1.61 -1.11
C PRO A 219 -10.67 -0.47 -0.08
N GLU A 220 -11.57 -0.62 0.90
CA GLU A 220 -11.86 0.37 1.94
C GLU A 220 -10.99 0.22 3.21
N THR A 221 -10.37 -0.93 3.45
CA THR A 221 -9.37 -1.13 4.51
C THR A 221 -7.98 -1.13 3.89
N MET A 222 -7.23 -0.03 4.08
CA MET A 222 -5.88 0.12 3.52
C MET A 222 -4.90 -0.94 4.07
N VAL A 223 -5.16 -1.46 5.26
CA VAL A 223 -4.45 -2.55 5.93
C VAL A 223 -5.47 -3.38 6.71
N SER A 224 -5.44 -4.71 6.55
CA SER A 224 -6.25 -5.65 7.32
C SER A 224 -5.41 -6.47 8.31
N ALA A 225 -6.05 -7.08 9.31
CA ALA A 225 -5.40 -8.07 10.18
C ALA A 225 -4.75 -9.21 9.36
N GLY A 226 -5.34 -9.56 8.21
CA GLY A 226 -4.75 -10.52 7.27
C GLY A 226 -3.43 -10.06 6.67
N ASP A 227 -3.28 -8.77 6.35
CA ASP A 227 -2.02 -8.20 5.85
C ASP A 227 -0.95 -8.16 6.94
N GLN A 228 -1.34 -7.82 8.17
CA GLN A 228 -0.47 -7.83 9.33
C GLN A 228 0.06 -9.25 9.63
N ILE A 229 -0.82 -10.25 9.69
CA ILE A 229 -0.42 -11.66 9.88
C ILE A 229 0.44 -12.16 8.72
N PHE A 230 0.11 -11.80 7.48
CA PHE A 230 0.96 -12.15 6.34
C PHE A 230 2.37 -11.61 6.50
N SER A 231 2.53 -10.36 7.00
CA SER A 231 3.85 -9.78 7.21
C SER A 231 4.65 -10.48 8.31
N ILE A 232 3.98 -10.94 9.39
CA ILE A 232 4.59 -11.74 10.45
C ILE A 232 5.06 -13.09 9.90
N VAL A 233 4.24 -13.77 9.10
CA VAL A 233 4.61 -15.01 8.42
C VAL A 233 5.85 -14.81 7.54
N VAL A 234 5.86 -13.78 6.70
CA VAL A 234 7.01 -13.47 5.84
C VAL A 234 8.27 -13.19 6.67
N PHE A 235 8.15 -12.42 7.76
CA PHE A 235 9.25 -12.13 8.67
C PHE A 235 9.81 -13.40 9.32
N SER A 236 8.95 -14.24 9.90
CA SER A 236 9.39 -15.47 10.57
C SER A 236 10.04 -16.46 9.61
N LEU A 237 9.53 -16.58 8.37
CA LEU A 237 10.18 -17.41 7.35
C LEU A 237 11.55 -16.85 6.94
N TRP A 238 11.68 -15.54 6.78
CA TRP A 238 12.96 -14.90 6.51
C TRP A 238 13.96 -15.10 7.66
N TYR A 239 13.51 -14.94 8.90
CA TYR A 239 14.37 -15.12 10.07
C TYR A 239 14.91 -16.56 10.17
N ARG A 240 14.04 -17.55 9.99
CA ARG A 240 14.41 -18.96 9.97
C ARG A 240 15.45 -19.27 8.88
N GLU A 241 15.26 -18.72 7.68
CA GLU A 241 16.18 -18.95 6.55
C GLU A 241 17.55 -18.33 6.80
N PHE A 242 17.59 -17.06 7.22
CA PHE A 242 18.81 -16.25 7.17
C PHE A 242 19.50 -15.99 8.52
N MET A 243 18.77 -16.07 9.63
CA MET A 243 19.33 -15.78 10.97
C MET A 243 19.62 -17.05 11.77
N GLU A 244 18.75 -18.04 11.66
CA GLU A 244 18.95 -19.34 12.33
C GLU A 244 19.82 -20.29 11.50
N GLY A 245 19.95 -20.01 10.20
CA GLY A 245 20.65 -20.86 9.26
C GLY A 245 19.86 -22.12 8.99
N SER A 246 19.15 -22.15 7.85
CA SER A 246 18.67 -23.42 7.34
C SER A 246 19.87 -24.22 6.81
N VAL A 247 20.10 -25.40 7.41
CA VAL A 247 21.14 -26.39 7.03
C VAL A 247 21.05 -26.76 5.55
#